data_AF-A0A815RCR2-F1
#
_entry.id   AF-A0A815RCR2-F1
#
_cell.length_a   1.000
_cell.length_b   1.000
_cell.length_c   1.000
_cell.angle_alpha   90.00
_cell.angle_beta   90.00
_cell.angle_gamma   90.00
#
_symmetry.space_group_name_H-M   'P 1'
#
loop_
_entity.id
_entity.type
_entity.pdbx_description
1 polymer ?
#
loop_
_entity_poly.entity_id
_entity_poly.type
_entity_poly.pdbx_seq_one_letter_code
_entity_poly.pdbx_strand_id
1 'polypeptide(L)'
;MNIHLRRYLFRFIIFLPVAWLLIILIVLQSNEITTNTSSNAKLKDNNLNHRVGREADEADAFGGDALVRLGNHIVPLNNKSTNGQPSSSSEAVRVIHEKPEQVAPPQLDNSKQNLNAPGEMGKGFEVNKDKLTPEERKKYDEGFQKNAFNAYISDLISMHRSLPDVRDPGCRKIQYKAPPATASIVMCFHNEAWSVLLRSVHSLIDRTPPSLLKEIILVDDFSDMEHLKKPLDDYLKPLGKVIVVRQSKREGLIRSRLAGAAIVTGDVIVFLDSHIEATEGWLEPLLDPISENRTTVVTPVIDVIDDTTFKYNYGAVSSLSVGGFDWNLQFNWHGVPERERKRRKHELEPVRTPTMAGGLFAISKRYFEEVGTYDAGMDIWGGENLEMSFRIWMCGGTLVTAPCSHVGHIFRKRSPYKWLPGVNVVKKNAVRVAEVWLDEYKKYYYERFNYDLGDFGDVSSRKLLRQKLQCKSFKWFLAEVYPEQFIPGDAVASGEIRNLGAAFCVDGSTDHKNYHKPVIGYPCHSQGGNQFFMFSKLGEIRRDDGCLDFSGGFNDANKDDKIIVYPCHGMKGNQQWIYKENNQLYHPVSNLCMTISEDNKHLRMTQCDGSNQRHRWSWKRKPLTETTKI
;
A
#
# COMPACT_ATOMS: atom_id res chain seq x y z
N MET A 1 -40.28 -43.97 52.06
CA MET A 1 -39.14 -43.82 51.13
C MET A 1 -38.34 -42.58 51.54
N ASN A 2 -37.07 -42.76 51.90
CA ASN A 2 -36.25 -41.81 52.66
C ASN A 2 -35.99 -40.49 51.91
N ILE A 3 -36.10 -39.33 52.57
CA ILE A 3 -35.95 -37.98 51.98
C ILE A 3 -34.57 -37.80 51.31
N HIS A 4 -33.55 -38.50 51.82
CA HIS A 4 -32.23 -38.54 51.20
C HIS A 4 -32.22 -39.24 49.83
N LEU A 5 -33.03 -40.29 49.64
CA LEU A 5 -33.10 -41.02 48.38
C LEU A 5 -33.77 -40.18 47.28
N ARG A 6 -34.79 -39.37 47.63
CA ARG A 6 -35.43 -38.41 46.71
C ARG A 6 -34.48 -37.33 46.21
N ARG A 7 -33.60 -36.81 47.08
CA ARG A 7 -32.60 -35.80 46.70
C ARG A 7 -31.51 -36.34 45.76
N TYR A 8 -31.11 -37.59 45.94
CA TYR A 8 -30.15 -38.25 45.04
C TYR A 8 -30.77 -38.60 43.68
N LEU A 9 -32.00 -39.12 43.66
CA LEU A 9 -32.74 -39.39 42.42
C LEU A 9 -33.01 -38.12 41.61
N PHE A 10 -33.34 -37.00 42.27
CA PHE A 10 -33.57 -35.73 41.57
C PHE A 10 -32.29 -35.13 40.96
N ARG A 11 -31.14 -35.31 41.62
CA ARG A 11 -29.83 -34.93 41.06
C ARG A 11 -29.44 -35.82 39.88
N PHE A 12 -29.70 -37.13 39.95
CA PHE A 12 -29.41 -38.04 38.84
C PHE A 12 -30.28 -37.78 37.61
N ILE A 13 -31.57 -37.48 37.80
CA ILE A 13 -32.52 -37.23 36.71
C ILE A 13 -32.24 -35.92 35.96
N ILE A 14 -31.62 -34.92 36.62
CA ILE A 14 -31.30 -33.62 36.00
C ILE A 14 -29.88 -33.59 35.42
N PHE A 15 -28.90 -34.22 36.08
CA PHE A 15 -27.50 -34.14 35.61
C PHE A 15 -27.19 -35.06 34.43
N LEU A 16 -27.84 -36.23 34.31
CA LEU A 16 -27.60 -37.12 33.18
C LEU A 16 -28.01 -36.53 31.81
N PRO A 17 -29.21 -35.94 31.65
CA PRO A 17 -29.61 -35.35 30.38
C PRO A 17 -28.74 -34.15 30.00
N VAL A 18 -28.33 -33.33 30.97
CA VAL A 18 -27.48 -32.15 30.74
C VAL A 18 -26.08 -32.55 30.29
N ALA A 19 -25.50 -33.59 30.91
CA ALA A 19 -24.21 -34.14 30.48
C ALA A 19 -24.30 -34.74 29.06
N TRP A 20 -25.40 -35.41 28.73
CA TRP A 20 -25.62 -35.97 27.39
C TRP A 20 -25.80 -34.87 26.32
N LEU A 21 -26.48 -33.78 26.67
CA LEU A 21 -26.70 -32.62 25.77
C LEU A 21 -25.39 -31.87 25.49
N LEU A 22 -24.49 -31.78 26.49
CA LEU A 22 -23.14 -31.23 26.32
C LEU A 22 -22.26 -32.12 25.42
N ILE A 23 -22.37 -33.44 25.52
CA ILE A 23 -21.64 -34.37 24.63
C ILE A 23 -22.15 -34.25 23.18
N ILE A 24 -23.47 -34.15 22.97
CA ILE A 24 -24.04 -33.91 21.63
C ILE A 24 -23.53 -32.58 21.04
N LEU A 25 -23.49 -31.50 21.83
CA LEU A 25 -23.00 -30.20 21.38
C LEU A 25 -21.51 -30.24 20.99
N ILE A 26 -20.68 -30.97 21.75
CA ILE A 26 -19.26 -31.17 21.44
C ILE A 26 -19.09 -31.99 20.14
N VAL A 27 -19.90 -33.03 19.95
CA VAL A 27 -19.86 -33.85 18.71
C VAL A 27 -20.34 -33.04 17.49
N LEU A 28 -21.38 -32.22 17.64
CA LEU A 28 -21.86 -31.34 16.56
C LEU A 28 -20.83 -30.26 16.19
N GLN A 29 -20.15 -29.64 17.17
CA GLN A 29 -19.03 -28.73 16.90
C GLN A 29 -17.84 -29.42 16.22
N SER A 30 -17.57 -30.69 16.55
CA SER A 30 -16.48 -31.44 15.91
C SER A 30 -16.78 -31.86 14.47
N ASN A 31 -18.06 -32.05 14.10
CA ASN A 31 -18.49 -32.41 12.75
C ASN A 31 -18.64 -31.20 11.79
N GLU A 32 -18.79 -29.97 12.30
CA GLU A 32 -18.71 -28.75 11.46
C GLU A 32 -17.27 -28.46 11.02
N ILE A 33 -16.27 -28.96 11.76
CA ILE A 33 -14.84 -28.77 11.43
C ILE A 33 -14.38 -29.72 10.31
N THR A 34 -15.01 -30.88 10.16
CA THR A 34 -14.61 -31.91 9.17
C THR A 34 -15.38 -31.85 7.84
N THR A 35 -16.50 -31.12 7.75
CA THR A 35 -17.32 -31.03 6.53
C THR A 35 -16.99 -29.84 5.61
N ASN A 36 -16.18 -28.88 6.06
CA ASN A 36 -15.77 -27.72 5.25
C ASN A 36 -14.53 -27.95 4.36
N THR A 37 -14.00 -29.18 4.28
CA THR A 37 -12.79 -29.50 3.48
C THR A 37 -13.06 -30.32 2.22
N SER A 38 -14.32 -30.47 1.77
CA SER A 38 -14.64 -31.31 0.61
C SER A 38 -15.83 -30.80 -0.19
N SER A 39 -15.65 -29.72 -0.95
CA SER A 39 -16.34 -29.51 -2.24
C SER A 39 -15.87 -28.19 -2.87
N ASN A 40 -15.01 -28.30 -3.89
CA ASN A 40 -15.13 -27.56 -5.15
C ASN A 40 -13.92 -27.89 -6.03
N ALA A 41 -14.08 -28.98 -6.80
CA ALA A 41 -13.25 -29.26 -7.95
C ALA A 41 -14.08 -29.04 -9.23
N LYS A 42 -13.57 -28.13 -10.06
CA LYS A 42 -13.72 -28.04 -11.53
C LYS A 42 -15.06 -27.60 -12.10
N LEU A 43 -15.06 -26.42 -12.73
CA LEU A 43 -15.39 -26.28 -14.15
C LEU A 43 -14.69 -25.04 -14.74
N LYS A 44 -14.21 -25.23 -15.98
CA LYS A 44 -13.21 -24.45 -16.71
C LYS A 44 -13.77 -23.19 -17.37
N ASP A 45 -12.85 -22.25 -17.59
CA ASP A 45 -12.88 -21.06 -18.44
C ASP A 45 -13.61 -21.18 -19.79
N ASN A 46 -14.13 -20.03 -20.25
CA ASN A 46 -13.72 -19.47 -21.54
C ASN A 46 -14.07 -17.97 -21.67
N ASN A 47 -13.07 -17.20 -22.10
CA ASN A 47 -13.09 -15.92 -22.82
C ASN A 47 -13.79 -14.69 -22.21
N LEU A 48 -12.98 -13.69 -21.82
CA LEU A 48 -13.33 -12.26 -21.99
C LEU A 48 -12.07 -11.38 -22.08
N ASN A 49 -12.02 -10.62 -23.18
CA ASN A 49 -10.99 -9.63 -23.49
C ASN A 49 -11.12 -8.38 -22.61
N HIS A 50 -9.97 -7.94 -22.07
CA HIS A 50 -9.52 -6.56 -21.86
C HIS A 50 -10.47 -5.51 -21.25
N ARG A 51 -10.19 -5.15 -19.99
CA ARG A 51 -9.57 -3.87 -19.59
C ARG A 51 -8.75 -4.14 -18.33
N VAL A 52 -7.43 -4.02 -18.42
CA VAL A 52 -6.52 -4.23 -17.28
C VAL A 52 -6.64 -3.02 -16.37
N GLY A 53 -7.57 -3.07 -15.43
CA GLY A 53 -7.50 -2.28 -14.20
C GLY A 53 -6.44 -2.92 -13.32
N ARG A 54 -5.42 -2.15 -12.93
CA ARG A 54 -4.41 -2.57 -11.96
C ARG A 54 -5.08 -2.68 -10.58
N GLU A 55 -5.67 -3.83 -10.30
CA GLU A 55 -5.94 -4.27 -8.92
C GLU A 55 -4.78 -5.18 -8.51
N ALA A 56 -3.62 -4.55 -8.27
CA ALA A 56 -2.76 -5.05 -7.21
C ALA A 56 -3.30 -4.37 -5.96
N ASP A 57 -4.08 -5.09 -5.16
CA ASP A 57 -4.51 -4.67 -3.83
C ASP A 57 -3.26 -4.54 -2.95
N GLU A 58 -2.53 -3.44 -3.12
CA GLU A 58 -1.49 -3.01 -2.18
C GLU A 58 -2.13 -2.78 -0.81
N ALA A 59 -3.39 -2.33 -0.75
CA ALA A 59 -4.11 -2.04 0.50
C ALA A 59 -4.08 -3.20 1.52
N ASP A 60 -4.02 -4.45 1.07
CA ASP A 60 -4.08 -5.62 1.95
C ASP A 60 -2.73 -6.06 2.55
N ALA A 61 -1.61 -5.44 2.15
CA ALA A 61 -0.35 -5.56 2.89
C ALA A 61 -0.30 -4.62 4.12
N PHE A 62 -1.21 -3.66 4.22
CA PHE A 62 -1.22 -2.59 5.22
C PHE A 62 -2.32 -2.81 6.27
N GLY A 63 -2.01 -3.65 7.26
CA GLY A 63 -2.62 -3.58 8.59
C GLY A 63 -4.15 -3.64 8.66
N GLY A 64 -4.74 -4.76 8.27
CA GLY A 64 -6.08 -5.14 8.71
C GLY A 64 -6.11 -5.39 10.22
N ASP A 65 -7.11 -4.82 10.89
CA ASP A 65 -7.37 -4.79 12.32
C ASP A 65 -6.93 -6.02 13.15
N ALA A 66 -6.23 -5.75 14.24
CA ALA A 66 -6.25 -6.57 15.44
C ALA A 66 -6.43 -5.67 16.67
N LEU A 67 -7.66 -5.23 16.91
CA LEU A 67 -8.08 -4.68 18.21
C LEU A 67 -8.07 -5.81 19.25
N VAL A 68 -6.91 -6.07 19.86
CA VAL A 68 -6.82 -6.96 21.03
C VAL A 68 -7.14 -6.13 22.28
N ARG A 69 -8.34 -6.31 22.84
CA ARG A 69 -8.66 -5.88 24.21
C ARG A 69 -7.77 -6.67 25.18
N LEU A 70 -6.82 -6.00 25.84
CA LEU A 70 -6.09 -6.57 26.98
C LEU A 70 -6.44 -5.85 28.26
N GLY A 71 -6.87 -6.64 29.25
CA GLY A 71 -7.32 -6.22 30.56
C GLY A 71 -6.19 -5.66 31.43
N ASN A 72 -6.61 -4.80 32.35
CA ASN A 72 -5.80 -4.07 33.31
C ASN A 72 -4.92 -4.97 34.18
N HIS A 73 -3.61 -4.72 34.20
CA HIS A 73 -2.80 -4.82 35.42
C HIS A 73 -1.67 -3.80 35.40
N ILE A 74 -1.69 -2.92 36.40
CA ILE A 74 -0.75 -1.82 36.64
C ILE A 74 0.42 -2.37 37.45
N VAL A 75 1.66 -2.09 37.03
CA VAL A 75 2.86 -2.19 37.88
C VAL A 75 3.65 -0.88 37.75
N PRO A 76 3.96 -0.17 38.85
CA PRO A 76 4.64 1.11 38.78
C PRO A 76 6.16 0.93 38.67
N LEU A 77 6.80 1.64 37.74
CA LEU A 77 8.25 1.82 37.72
C LEU A 77 8.60 3.25 38.11
N ASN A 78 9.35 3.36 39.21
CA ASN A 78 9.85 4.60 39.79
C ASN A 78 10.84 5.31 38.85
N ASN A 79 10.55 6.58 38.58
CA ASN A 79 11.49 7.53 37.99
C ASN A 79 12.53 7.99 39.02
N LYS A 80 13.81 7.92 38.64
CA LYS A 80 14.80 8.91 39.06
C LYS A 80 15.55 9.43 37.83
N SER A 81 15.29 10.70 37.55
CA SER A 81 15.94 11.53 36.55
C SER A 81 17.35 11.91 37.03
N THR A 82 18.34 11.84 36.14
CA THR A 82 19.46 12.79 36.12
C THR A 82 19.83 13.15 34.69
N ASN A 83 19.96 14.45 34.47
CA ASN A 83 20.27 15.18 33.25
C ASN A 83 21.50 14.67 32.48
N GLY A 84 21.41 14.67 31.15
CA GLY A 84 22.55 14.53 30.24
C GLY A 84 22.13 14.90 28.81
N GLN A 85 22.83 15.85 28.20
CA GLN A 85 22.65 16.32 26.82
C GLN A 85 22.67 15.16 25.80
N PRO A 86 21.87 15.20 24.71
CA PRO A 86 21.99 14.19 23.67
C PRO A 86 23.17 14.51 22.75
N SER A 87 24.33 13.91 23.02
CA SER A 87 25.36 13.73 22.00
C SER A 87 24.90 12.64 21.03
N SER A 88 24.64 13.02 19.78
CA SER A 88 24.41 12.08 18.68
C SER A 88 25.72 11.34 18.36
N SER A 89 25.98 10.22 19.02
CA SER A 89 26.95 9.23 18.57
C SER A 89 26.17 8.01 18.06
N SER A 90 26.15 7.85 16.74
CA SER A 90 25.76 6.60 16.07
C SER A 90 26.56 5.44 16.67
N GLU A 91 25.89 4.43 17.22
CA GLU A 91 26.52 3.14 17.50
C GLU A 91 27.13 2.59 16.21
N ALA A 92 28.34 2.01 16.33
CA ALA A 92 29.27 1.77 15.25
C ALA A 92 28.68 0.95 14.07
N VAL A 93 28.49 1.62 12.94
CA VAL A 93 28.29 0.99 11.63
C VAL A 93 29.62 0.34 11.22
N ARG A 94 29.65 -1.00 11.08
CA ARG A 94 30.82 -1.69 10.53
C ARG A 94 30.70 -1.75 9.01
N VAL A 95 31.53 -0.97 8.32
CA VAL A 95 31.77 -1.11 6.88
C VAL A 95 32.81 -2.21 6.70
N ILE A 96 32.46 -3.31 6.02
CA ILE A 96 33.32 -4.51 5.93
C ILE A 96 34.34 -4.43 4.77
N HIS A 97 34.25 -3.42 3.90
CA HIS A 97 35.12 -3.33 2.72
C HIS A 97 35.95 -2.03 2.68
N GLU A 98 37.27 -2.20 2.67
CA GLU A 98 38.20 -1.23 2.08
C GLU A 98 37.89 -1.11 0.58
N LYS A 99 37.98 0.11 0.03
CA LYS A 99 37.67 0.43 -1.39
C LYS A 99 38.20 -0.65 -2.35
N PRO A 100 37.33 -1.36 -3.09
CA PRO A 100 37.79 -2.29 -4.11
C PRO A 100 38.51 -1.54 -5.25
N GLU A 101 39.57 -2.15 -5.77
CA GLU A 101 40.15 -1.78 -7.05
C GLU A 101 39.05 -1.91 -8.13
N GLN A 102 38.88 -0.91 -9.00
CA GLN A 102 37.78 -0.84 -9.96
C GLN A 102 37.93 -1.91 -11.06
N VAL A 103 37.52 -3.15 -10.78
CA VAL A 103 37.37 -4.18 -11.80
C VAL A 103 35.95 -4.05 -12.36
N ALA A 104 35.85 -3.82 -13.68
CA ALA A 104 34.56 -3.81 -14.36
C ALA A 104 33.90 -5.20 -14.17
N PRO A 105 32.61 -5.27 -13.78
CA PRO A 105 31.89 -6.53 -13.72
C PRO A 105 31.99 -7.26 -15.07
N PRO A 106 32.18 -8.58 -15.09
CA PRO A 106 32.17 -9.33 -16.34
C PRO A 106 30.85 -9.07 -17.07
N GLN A 107 30.93 -8.58 -18.32
CA GLN A 107 29.73 -8.30 -19.11
C GLN A 107 29.00 -9.60 -19.45
N LEU A 108 27.67 -9.57 -19.32
CA LEU A 108 26.83 -10.72 -19.64
C LEU A 108 26.95 -11.08 -21.13
N ASP A 109 27.37 -12.31 -21.41
CA ASP A 109 27.43 -12.84 -22.77
C ASP A 109 26.02 -13.26 -23.23
N ASN A 110 25.28 -12.31 -23.80
CA ASN A 110 23.91 -12.52 -24.29
C ASN A 110 23.81 -13.62 -25.36
N SER A 111 24.90 -14.02 -26.01
CA SER A 111 24.91 -15.11 -27.01
C SER A 111 24.64 -16.50 -26.42
N LYS A 112 24.69 -16.64 -25.09
CA LYS A 112 24.48 -17.90 -24.36
C LYS A 112 23.16 -17.98 -23.60
N GLN A 113 22.28 -16.99 -23.72
CA GLN A 113 20.99 -17.01 -23.03
C GLN A 113 20.05 -18.07 -23.65
N ASN A 114 19.63 -19.03 -22.83
CA ASN A 114 18.62 -20.01 -23.21
C ASN A 114 17.23 -19.34 -23.15
N LEU A 115 16.69 -18.98 -24.31
CA LEU A 115 15.37 -18.34 -24.44
C LEU A 115 14.18 -19.17 -23.91
N ASN A 116 14.41 -20.47 -23.66
CA ASN A 116 13.44 -21.39 -23.08
C ASN A 116 13.66 -21.63 -21.58
N ALA A 117 14.61 -20.93 -20.95
CA ALA A 117 14.84 -21.04 -19.51
C ALA A 117 13.65 -20.51 -18.71
N PRO A 118 13.42 -21.02 -17.48
CA PRO A 118 12.38 -20.52 -16.58
C PRO A 118 12.50 -19.01 -16.37
N GLY A 119 11.39 -18.29 -16.56
CA GLY A 119 11.30 -16.86 -16.27
C GLY A 119 11.92 -15.92 -17.31
N GLU A 120 12.55 -16.45 -18.38
CA GLU A 120 13.26 -15.66 -19.39
C GLU A 120 12.31 -14.70 -20.13
N MET A 121 12.80 -13.51 -20.49
CA MET A 121 11.98 -12.42 -21.04
C MET A 121 10.80 -12.05 -20.14
N GLY A 122 10.96 -12.16 -18.82
CA GLY A 122 9.93 -11.84 -17.82
C GLY A 122 8.68 -12.72 -17.89
N LYS A 123 8.72 -13.86 -18.59
CA LYS A 123 7.57 -14.79 -18.67
C LYS A 123 7.29 -15.40 -17.29
N GLY A 124 6.02 -15.65 -16.99
CA GLY A 124 5.66 -16.40 -15.80
C GLY A 124 6.14 -17.85 -15.90
N PHE A 125 6.69 -18.38 -14.81
CA PHE A 125 7.01 -19.80 -14.71
C PHE A 125 6.05 -20.46 -13.73
N GLU A 126 5.43 -21.55 -14.16
CA GLU A 126 4.47 -22.31 -13.37
C GLU A 126 5.00 -23.70 -13.10
N VAL A 127 4.83 -24.15 -11.86
CA VAL A 127 5.21 -25.49 -11.43
C VAL A 127 3.94 -26.23 -11.01
N ASN A 128 3.71 -27.40 -11.60
CA ASN A 128 2.62 -28.26 -11.15
C ASN A 128 3.00 -28.92 -9.82
N LYS A 129 2.47 -28.37 -8.72
CA LYS A 129 2.73 -28.81 -7.34
C LYS A 129 2.43 -30.30 -7.12
N ASP A 130 1.47 -30.88 -7.84
CA ASP A 130 1.11 -32.29 -7.69
C ASP A 130 2.18 -33.25 -8.22
N LYS A 131 3.02 -32.76 -9.16
CA LYS A 131 4.13 -33.52 -9.74
C LYS A 131 5.45 -33.41 -8.97
N LEU A 132 5.52 -32.50 -7.99
CA LEU A 132 6.70 -32.33 -7.15
C LEU A 132 6.86 -33.52 -6.21
N THR A 133 8.11 -33.92 -5.95
CA THR A 133 8.41 -34.86 -4.88
C THR A 133 7.98 -34.28 -3.52
N PRO A 134 7.79 -35.11 -2.48
CA PRO A 134 7.47 -34.61 -1.14
C PRO A 134 8.47 -33.55 -0.64
N GLU A 135 9.76 -33.72 -0.93
CA GLU A 135 10.82 -32.79 -0.54
C GLU A 135 10.74 -31.46 -1.30
N GLU A 136 10.48 -31.50 -2.60
CA GLU A 136 10.31 -30.30 -3.43
C GLU A 136 9.05 -29.54 -3.06
N ARG A 137 7.94 -30.26 -2.81
CA ARG A 137 6.68 -29.67 -2.35
C ARG A 137 6.85 -28.95 -1.02
N LYS A 138 7.63 -29.54 -0.10
CA LYS A 138 7.98 -28.90 1.16
C LYS A 138 8.76 -27.60 0.93
N LYS A 139 9.76 -27.58 0.04
CA LYS A 139 10.50 -26.36 -0.32
C LYS A 139 9.61 -25.30 -0.96
N TYR A 140 8.70 -25.72 -1.83
CA TYR A 140 7.70 -24.86 -2.46
C TYR A 140 6.84 -24.15 -1.41
N ASP A 141 6.27 -24.91 -0.47
CA ASP A 141 5.39 -24.38 0.57
C ASP A 141 6.13 -23.51 1.58
N GLU A 142 7.32 -23.95 2.02
CA GLU A 142 8.17 -23.15 2.91
C GLU A 142 8.63 -21.84 2.26
N GLY A 143 8.88 -21.82 0.96
CA GLY A 143 9.26 -20.62 0.22
C GLY A 143 8.20 -19.52 0.37
N PHE A 144 6.94 -19.87 0.13
CA PHE A 144 5.81 -18.94 0.28
C PHE A 144 5.57 -18.56 1.75
N GLN A 145 5.70 -19.52 2.67
CA GLN A 145 5.51 -19.27 4.10
C GLN A 145 6.58 -18.33 4.69
N LYS A 146 7.83 -18.46 4.28
CA LYS A 146 8.93 -17.64 4.82
C LYS A 146 8.98 -16.25 4.19
N ASN A 147 8.69 -16.14 2.89
CA ASN A 147 8.98 -14.91 2.15
C ASN A 147 7.73 -14.14 1.68
N ALA A 148 6.54 -14.74 1.80
CA ALA A 148 5.28 -14.21 1.25
C ALA A 148 5.29 -14.02 -0.28
N PHE A 149 6.12 -14.80 -0.98
CA PHE A 149 6.15 -15.03 -2.41
C PHE A 149 6.81 -16.39 -2.67
N ASN A 150 6.70 -16.91 -3.89
CA ASN A 150 7.17 -18.23 -4.27
C ASN A 150 8.71 -18.29 -4.48
N ALA A 151 9.46 -18.34 -3.39
CA ALA A 151 10.92 -18.41 -3.43
C ALA A 151 11.44 -19.67 -4.17
N TYR A 152 10.70 -20.79 -4.13
CA TYR A 152 11.07 -21.98 -4.90
C TYR A 152 11.10 -21.71 -6.40
N ILE A 153 10.10 -21.00 -6.93
CA ILE A 153 10.08 -20.59 -8.34
C ILE A 153 11.18 -19.57 -8.63
N SER A 154 11.41 -18.61 -7.71
CA SER A 154 12.54 -17.69 -7.84
C SER A 154 13.87 -18.43 -7.98
N ASP A 155 14.12 -19.48 -7.20
CA ASP A 155 15.38 -20.22 -7.22
C ASP A 155 15.63 -20.95 -8.55
N LEU A 156 14.58 -21.22 -9.33
CA LEU A 156 14.65 -21.83 -10.66
C LEU A 156 14.88 -20.80 -11.79
N ILE A 157 14.63 -19.52 -11.50
CA ILE A 157 14.78 -18.42 -12.47
C ILE A 157 16.19 -17.84 -12.36
N SER A 158 16.84 -17.65 -13.51
CA SER A 158 18.18 -17.05 -13.57
C SER A 158 18.25 -15.72 -12.81
N MET A 159 19.36 -15.49 -12.10
CA MET A 159 19.68 -14.17 -11.52
C MET A 159 19.95 -13.11 -12.59
N HIS A 160 20.22 -13.55 -13.84
CA HIS A 160 20.50 -12.72 -15.01
C HIS A 160 19.43 -12.89 -16.11
N ARG A 161 18.20 -13.29 -15.75
CA ARG A 161 17.13 -13.43 -16.75
C ARG A 161 16.95 -12.12 -17.51
N SER A 162 16.69 -12.16 -18.81
CA SER A 162 16.34 -10.95 -19.56
C SER A 162 14.90 -10.50 -19.28
N LEU A 163 14.62 -9.23 -19.57
CA LEU A 163 13.28 -8.65 -19.56
C LEU A 163 13.00 -8.04 -20.95
N PRO A 164 11.73 -7.96 -21.38
CA PRO A 164 11.39 -7.22 -22.59
C PRO A 164 11.72 -5.72 -22.41
N ASP A 165 12.00 -5.02 -23.51
CA ASP A 165 12.05 -3.55 -23.48
C ASP A 165 10.63 -3.00 -23.29
N VAL A 166 10.26 -2.76 -22.03
CA VAL A 166 8.92 -2.30 -21.63
C VAL A 166 8.68 -0.83 -21.91
N ARG A 167 9.72 -0.07 -22.26
CA ARG A 167 9.60 1.36 -22.56
C ARG A 167 8.65 1.56 -23.73
N ASP A 168 7.74 2.52 -23.58
CA ASP A 168 6.89 2.95 -24.69
C ASP A 168 7.74 3.38 -25.90
N PRO A 169 7.26 3.21 -27.16
CA PRO A 169 8.07 3.47 -28.35
C PRO A 169 8.67 4.88 -28.43
N GLY A 170 8.01 5.87 -27.82
CA GLY A 170 8.53 7.23 -27.73
C GLY A 170 9.68 7.37 -26.73
N CYS A 171 9.64 6.66 -25.60
CA CYS A 171 10.71 6.66 -24.59
C CYS A 171 12.05 6.18 -25.16
N ARG A 172 12.02 5.18 -26.05
CA ARG A 172 13.22 4.61 -26.70
C ARG A 172 13.94 5.60 -27.62
N LYS A 173 13.25 6.67 -28.02
CA LYS A 173 13.79 7.73 -28.90
C LYS A 173 14.29 8.94 -28.12
N ILE A 174 14.04 9.00 -26.81
CA ILE A 174 14.49 10.11 -25.98
C ILE A 174 16.01 10.00 -25.81
N GLN A 175 16.70 11.08 -26.14
CA GLN A 175 18.12 11.24 -25.84
C GLN A 175 18.23 12.08 -24.59
N TYR A 176 18.47 11.41 -23.46
CA TYR A 176 18.81 12.10 -22.22
C TYR A 176 20.20 12.69 -22.37
N LYS A 177 20.36 13.96 -22.02
CA LYS A 177 21.70 14.53 -21.88
C LYS A 177 22.34 13.77 -20.73
N ALA A 178 23.51 13.15 -20.94
CA ALA A 178 24.20 12.44 -19.88
C ALA A 178 24.30 13.37 -18.65
N PRO A 179 23.55 13.11 -17.57
CA PRO A 179 23.57 14.01 -16.43
C PRO A 179 24.98 13.95 -15.86
N PRO A 180 25.59 15.08 -15.47
CA PRO A 180 26.92 15.06 -14.84
C PRO A 180 26.93 14.28 -13.51
N ALA A 181 25.75 13.93 -13.00
CA ALA A 181 25.52 13.28 -11.73
C ALA A 181 25.67 11.76 -11.82
N THR A 182 26.50 11.23 -10.93
CA THR A 182 26.56 9.78 -10.66
C THR A 182 25.53 9.38 -9.61
N ALA A 183 25.01 8.17 -9.70
CA ALA A 183 24.02 7.61 -8.77
C ALA A 183 24.64 6.53 -7.88
N SER A 184 24.41 6.67 -6.57
CA SER A 184 24.64 5.60 -5.59
C SER A 184 23.29 4.98 -5.24
N ILE A 185 23.19 3.67 -5.40
CA ILE A 185 21.96 2.93 -5.12
C ILE A 185 22.01 2.43 -3.68
N VAL A 186 20.98 2.67 -2.88
CA VAL A 186 20.85 2.18 -1.50
C VAL A 186 19.70 1.18 -1.44
N MET A 187 20.01 -0.07 -1.08
CA MET A 187 19.02 -1.13 -0.90
C MET A 187 19.11 -1.69 0.51
N CYS A 188 18.01 -1.60 1.26
CA CYS A 188 17.92 -2.22 2.57
C CYS A 188 17.32 -3.62 2.44
N PHE A 189 17.80 -4.57 3.24
CA PHE A 189 17.23 -5.91 3.28
C PHE A 189 17.22 -6.44 4.71
N HIS A 190 16.23 -7.27 5.00
CA HIS A 190 16.15 -8.08 6.22
C HIS A 190 15.62 -9.44 5.80
N ASN A 191 16.37 -10.51 6.06
CA ASN A 191 15.92 -11.88 5.80
C ASN A 191 15.36 -12.12 4.38
N GLU A 192 15.99 -11.51 3.38
CA GLU A 192 15.57 -11.65 1.98
C GLU A 192 16.00 -13.00 1.39
N ALA A 193 15.20 -13.51 0.45
CA ALA A 193 15.55 -14.72 -0.31
C ALA A 193 16.81 -14.48 -1.15
N TRP A 194 17.75 -15.42 -1.12
CA TRP A 194 19.03 -15.32 -1.83
C TRP A 194 18.88 -15.01 -3.32
N SER A 195 18.05 -15.78 -4.03
CA SER A 195 17.84 -15.61 -5.47
C SER A 195 17.24 -14.24 -5.82
N VAL A 196 16.35 -13.71 -4.99
CA VAL A 196 15.69 -12.42 -5.19
C VAL A 196 16.62 -11.24 -4.94
N LEU A 197 17.36 -11.28 -3.82
CA LEU A 197 18.34 -10.23 -3.49
C LEU A 197 19.41 -10.14 -4.58
N LEU A 198 19.97 -11.28 -4.98
CA LEU A 198 21.03 -11.29 -6.00
C LEU A 198 20.51 -10.95 -7.40
N ARG A 199 19.29 -11.38 -7.77
CA ARG A 199 18.67 -10.94 -9.02
C ARG A 199 18.45 -9.43 -9.05
N SER A 200 18.10 -8.84 -7.91
CA SER A 200 17.98 -7.39 -7.78
C SER A 200 19.33 -6.72 -8.03
N VAL A 201 20.40 -7.14 -7.35
CA VAL A 201 21.76 -6.61 -7.52
C VAL A 201 22.25 -6.75 -8.97
N HIS A 202 22.12 -7.95 -9.56
CA HIS A 202 22.53 -8.19 -10.94
C HIS A 202 21.72 -7.41 -11.94
N SER A 203 20.41 -7.25 -11.75
CA SER A 203 19.59 -6.40 -12.64
C SER A 203 20.10 -4.96 -12.71
N LEU A 204 20.62 -4.43 -11.60
CA LEU A 204 21.19 -3.08 -11.54
C LEU A 204 22.55 -3.01 -12.21
N ILE A 205 23.41 -3.99 -11.99
CA ILE A 205 24.74 -4.06 -12.62
C ILE A 205 24.59 -4.23 -14.14
N ASP A 206 23.72 -5.14 -14.56
CA ASP A 206 23.56 -5.55 -15.96
C ASP A 206 22.87 -4.48 -16.81
N ARG A 207 22.01 -3.63 -16.23
CA ARG A 207 21.14 -2.70 -16.98
C ARG A 207 21.38 -1.21 -16.69
N THR A 208 22.44 -0.90 -15.95
CA THR A 208 22.81 0.50 -15.66
C THR A 208 24.12 0.85 -16.36
N PRO A 209 24.17 1.97 -17.11
CA PRO A 209 25.41 2.43 -17.71
C PRO A 209 26.54 2.56 -16.67
N PRO A 210 27.73 1.97 -16.89
CA PRO A 210 28.81 1.98 -15.91
C PRO A 210 29.29 3.37 -15.48
N SER A 211 29.10 4.38 -16.34
CA SER A 211 29.41 5.78 -16.09
C SER A 211 28.44 6.46 -15.12
N LEU A 212 27.20 5.97 -15.02
CA LEU A 212 26.17 6.50 -14.12
C LEU A 212 26.16 5.79 -12.77
N LEU A 213 26.47 4.48 -12.73
CA LEU A 213 26.47 3.69 -11.50
C LEU A 213 27.75 3.90 -10.68
N LYS A 214 27.65 4.68 -9.60
CA LYS A 214 28.76 4.93 -8.68
C LYS A 214 29.07 3.72 -7.82
N GLU A 215 28.06 3.23 -7.10
CA GLU A 215 28.13 2.14 -6.12
C GLU A 215 26.71 1.62 -5.80
N ILE A 216 26.63 0.39 -5.31
CA ILE A 216 25.43 -0.22 -4.74
C ILE A 216 25.71 -0.49 -3.27
N ILE A 217 24.97 0.16 -2.37
CA ILE A 217 25.08 0.01 -0.93
C ILE A 217 23.94 -0.90 -0.45
N LEU A 218 24.28 -2.12 -0.07
CA LEU A 218 23.35 -3.05 0.56
C LEU A 218 23.41 -2.89 2.07
N VAL A 219 22.29 -2.53 2.68
CA VAL A 219 22.17 -2.36 4.14
C VAL A 219 21.40 -3.52 4.74
N ASP A 220 22.11 -4.39 5.45
CA ASP A 220 21.53 -5.49 6.23
C ASP A 220 20.95 -4.95 7.55
N ASP A 221 19.62 -4.97 7.66
CA ASP A 221 18.87 -4.62 8.86
C ASP A 221 18.82 -5.82 9.83
N PHE A 222 19.98 -6.31 10.24
CA PHE A 222 20.14 -7.37 11.23
C PHE A 222 19.45 -8.69 10.85
N SER A 223 19.74 -9.21 9.66
CA SER A 223 19.28 -10.52 9.20
C SER A 223 19.86 -11.67 10.03
N ASP A 224 19.04 -12.70 10.29
CA ASP A 224 19.44 -13.90 11.01
C ASP A 224 19.73 -15.11 10.10
N MET A 225 19.34 -15.05 8.82
CA MET A 225 19.57 -16.09 7.83
C MET A 225 21.05 -16.23 7.45
N GLU A 226 21.60 -17.45 7.53
CA GLU A 226 23.04 -17.69 7.39
C GLU A 226 23.57 -17.35 5.99
N HIS A 227 22.78 -17.57 4.94
CA HIS A 227 23.18 -17.21 3.57
C HIS A 227 23.39 -15.72 3.39
N LEU A 228 22.78 -14.87 4.22
CA LEU A 228 22.91 -13.42 4.11
C LEU A 228 24.16 -12.87 4.80
N LYS A 229 24.94 -13.68 5.53
CA LYS A 229 26.14 -13.23 6.26
C LYS A 229 27.39 -13.37 5.39
N LYS A 230 28.38 -14.11 5.88
CA LYS A 230 29.64 -14.37 5.17
C LYS A 230 29.46 -14.89 3.73
N PRO A 231 28.52 -15.81 3.43
CA PRO A 231 28.31 -16.26 2.06
C PRO A 231 27.94 -15.13 1.10
N LEU A 232 27.13 -14.17 1.55
CA LEU A 232 26.77 -12.99 0.76
C LEU A 232 27.97 -12.07 0.55
N ASP A 233 28.75 -11.81 1.60
CA ASP A 233 29.96 -10.97 1.51
C ASP A 233 30.96 -11.58 0.51
N ASP A 234 31.20 -12.89 0.59
CA ASP A 234 32.12 -13.60 -0.29
C ASP A 234 31.63 -13.59 -1.75
N TYR A 235 30.31 -13.65 -1.98
CA TYR A 235 29.70 -13.59 -3.32
C TYR A 235 29.80 -12.19 -3.95
N LEU A 236 29.56 -11.14 -3.17
CA LEU A 236 29.49 -9.77 -3.68
C LEU A 236 30.87 -9.12 -3.86
N LYS A 237 31.86 -9.53 -3.07
CA LYS A 237 33.24 -9.01 -3.13
C LYS A 237 33.82 -8.92 -4.55
N PRO A 238 33.74 -9.96 -5.43
CA PRO A 238 34.27 -9.89 -6.78
C PRO A 238 33.51 -8.94 -7.74
N LEU A 239 32.31 -8.45 -7.38
CA LEU A 239 31.53 -7.55 -8.23
C LEU A 239 32.06 -6.10 -8.24
N GLY A 240 32.93 -5.73 -7.28
CA GLY A 240 33.69 -4.47 -7.26
C GLY A 240 32.90 -3.19 -6.98
N LYS A 241 31.59 -3.14 -7.26
CA LYS A 241 30.72 -1.97 -7.07
C LYS A 241 29.74 -2.09 -5.91
N VAL A 242 29.77 -3.19 -5.16
CA VAL A 242 28.80 -3.47 -4.09
C VAL A 242 29.46 -3.32 -2.72
N ILE A 243 28.83 -2.55 -1.84
CA ILE A 243 29.26 -2.30 -0.46
C ILE A 243 28.19 -2.86 0.47
N VAL A 244 28.57 -3.73 1.40
CA VAL A 244 27.66 -4.26 2.42
C VAL A 244 27.86 -3.50 3.74
N VAL A 245 26.76 -2.96 4.26
CA VAL A 245 26.65 -2.28 5.56
C VAL A 245 25.77 -3.14 6.46
N ARG A 246 26.22 -3.42 7.69
CA ARG A 246 25.44 -4.25 8.62
C ARG A 246 25.08 -3.51 9.90
N GLN A 247 23.78 -3.51 10.22
CA GLN A 247 23.29 -2.99 11.48
C GLN A 247 23.61 -3.97 12.63
N SER A 248 23.92 -3.42 13.81
CA SER A 248 24.21 -4.20 15.01
C SER A 248 22.96 -4.73 15.72
N LYS A 249 21.79 -4.18 15.38
CA LYS A 249 20.47 -4.56 15.88
C LYS A 249 19.43 -4.24 14.81
N ARG A 250 18.22 -4.81 14.94
CA ARG A 250 17.13 -4.52 14.01
C ARG A 250 16.61 -3.11 14.22
N GLU A 251 16.87 -2.24 13.26
CA GLU A 251 16.59 -0.80 13.27
C GLU A 251 15.39 -0.43 12.40
N GLY A 252 15.05 -1.26 11.41
CA GLY A 252 14.00 -0.98 10.46
C GLY A 252 14.47 -0.34 9.15
N LEU A 253 13.56 -0.25 8.19
CA LEU A 253 13.79 0.32 6.86
C LEU A 253 14.32 1.76 6.96
N ILE A 254 13.66 2.59 7.76
CA ILE A 254 13.90 4.05 7.80
C ILE A 254 15.34 4.34 8.26
N ARG A 255 15.75 3.75 9.39
CA ARG A 255 17.09 3.92 9.95
C ARG A 255 18.16 3.19 9.13
N SER A 256 17.82 2.08 8.49
CA SER A 256 18.72 1.41 7.55
C SER A 256 18.97 2.25 6.29
N ARG A 257 17.95 2.92 5.75
CA ARG A 257 18.11 3.88 4.65
C ARG A 257 18.99 5.05 5.06
N LEU A 258 18.83 5.56 6.29
CA LEU A 258 19.71 6.60 6.84
C LEU A 258 21.17 6.13 6.95
N ALA A 259 21.40 4.91 7.43
CA ALA A 259 22.74 4.33 7.52
C ALA A 259 23.41 4.17 6.15
N GLY A 260 22.65 3.72 5.14
CA GLY A 260 23.14 3.65 3.76
C GLY A 260 23.41 5.03 3.17
N ALA A 261 22.47 5.97 3.32
CA ALA A 261 22.59 7.34 2.82
C ALA A 261 23.81 8.09 3.40
N ALA A 262 24.18 7.80 4.66
CA ALA A 262 25.31 8.43 5.33
C ALA A 262 26.67 8.13 4.66
N ILE A 263 26.78 7.02 3.91
CA ILE A 263 28.04 6.62 3.25
C ILE A 263 28.04 6.83 1.74
N VAL A 264 26.93 7.34 1.16
CA VAL A 264 26.81 7.59 -0.28
C VAL A 264 27.87 8.59 -0.75
N THR A 265 28.56 8.27 -1.84
CA THR A 265 29.55 9.12 -2.50
C THR A 265 29.11 9.69 -3.85
N GLY A 266 28.00 9.20 -4.42
CA GLY A 266 27.38 9.74 -5.63
C GLY A 266 26.60 11.04 -5.39
N ASP A 267 26.25 11.71 -6.48
CA ASP A 267 25.53 12.98 -6.48
C ASP A 267 24.02 12.80 -6.23
N VAL A 268 23.48 11.66 -6.67
CA VAL A 268 22.09 11.25 -6.50
C VAL A 268 22.04 9.95 -5.71
N ILE A 269 21.15 9.89 -4.72
CA ILE A 269 20.79 8.67 -4.01
C ILE A 269 19.58 8.05 -4.71
N VAL A 270 19.68 6.78 -5.07
CA VAL A 270 18.54 6.00 -5.57
C VAL A 270 18.20 4.93 -4.54
N PHE A 271 17.07 5.08 -3.86
CA PHE A 271 16.57 4.05 -2.95
C PHE A 271 15.79 3.02 -3.74
N LEU A 272 16.07 1.74 -3.51
CA LEU A 272 15.33 0.60 -4.06
C LEU A 272 15.13 -0.46 -2.98
N ASP A 273 14.06 -1.24 -3.12
CA ASP A 273 13.83 -2.41 -2.25
C ASP A 273 14.67 -3.62 -2.71
N SER A 274 14.82 -4.62 -1.85
CA SER A 274 15.68 -5.80 -2.08
C SER A 274 15.10 -6.88 -3.00
N HIS A 275 13.95 -6.61 -3.60
CA HIS A 275 13.17 -7.56 -4.41
C HIS A 275 12.59 -6.87 -5.65
N ILE A 276 13.50 -6.35 -6.46
CA ILE A 276 13.22 -5.57 -7.66
C ILE A 276 13.92 -6.16 -8.88
N GLU A 277 13.46 -5.79 -10.07
CA GLU A 277 14.21 -5.97 -11.31
C GLU A 277 14.13 -4.70 -12.14
N ALA A 278 15.27 -4.02 -12.30
CA ALA A 278 15.36 -2.83 -13.15
C ALA A 278 15.24 -3.20 -14.63
N THR A 279 14.68 -2.31 -15.46
CA THR A 279 14.58 -2.52 -16.91
C THR A 279 15.67 -1.75 -17.67
N GLU A 280 15.78 -1.96 -18.97
CA GLU A 280 16.73 -1.21 -19.80
C GLU A 280 16.37 0.29 -19.83
N GLY A 281 17.35 1.15 -19.59
CA GLY A 281 17.18 2.61 -19.62
C GLY A 281 16.34 3.16 -18.46
N TRP A 282 16.30 2.44 -17.33
CA TRP A 282 15.51 2.83 -16.16
C TRP A 282 16.09 4.04 -15.42
N LEU A 283 17.40 4.28 -15.44
CA LEU A 283 18.05 5.24 -14.53
C LEU A 283 18.07 6.66 -15.11
N GLU A 284 18.35 6.79 -16.40
CA GLU A 284 18.46 8.08 -17.10
C GLU A 284 17.22 8.97 -16.94
N PRO A 285 15.97 8.46 -17.09
CA PRO A 285 14.76 9.24 -16.86
C PRO A 285 14.55 9.65 -15.40
N LEU A 286 15.23 9.01 -14.44
CA LEU A 286 15.21 9.42 -13.03
C LEU A 286 16.18 10.56 -12.76
N LEU A 287 17.36 10.53 -13.39
CA LEU A 287 18.41 11.51 -13.19
C LEU A 287 18.17 12.82 -13.95
N ASP A 288 17.53 12.74 -15.12
CA ASP A 288 17.31 13.90 -16.00
C ASP A 288 16.54 15.03 -15.30
N PRO A 289 15.37 14.82 -14.66
CA PRO A 289 14.66 15.91 -13.96
C PRO A 289 15.42 16.47 -12.74
N ILE A 290 16.22 15.64 -12.08
CA ILE A 290 17.05 16.06 -10.94
C ILE A 290 18.19 16.97 -11.42
N SER A 291 18.73 16.67 -12.61
CA SER A 291 19.78 17.48 -13.22
C SER A 291 19.28 18.86 -13.67
N GLU A 292 18.03 18.95 -14.12
CA GLU A 292 17.38 20.21 -14.46
C GLU A 292 17.03 21.02 -13.21
N ASN A 293 16.49 20.36 -12.19
CA ASN A 293 16.18 20.97 -10.91
C ASN A 293 16.49 20.01 -9.76
N ARG A 294 17.53 20.35 -9.00
CA ARG A 294 18.06 19.56 -7.88
C ARG A 294 17.03 19.27 -6.77
N THR A 295 15.97 20.09 -6.64
CA THR A 295 14.91 19.88 -5.64
C THR A 295 13.78 18.96 -6.12
N THR A 296 13.93 18.39 -7.31
CA THR A 296 13.02 17.37 -7.84
C THR A 296 13.37 16.00 -7.25
N VAL A 297 12.35 15.28 -6.83
CA VAL A 297 12.42 13.87 -6.41
C VAL A 297 11.63 13.06 -7.43
N VAL A 298 12.23 11.98 -7.92
CA VAL A 298 11.71 11.24 -9.07
C VAL A 298 11.47 9.78 -8.70
N THR A 299 10.29 9.24 -8.97
CA THR A 299 10.00 7.80 -8.83
C THR A 299 9.94 7.15 -10.22
N PRO A 300 10.35 5.88 -10.35
CA PRO A 300 10.05 5.10 -11.54
C PRO A 300 8.55 4.75 -11.57
N VAL A 301 8.08 4.28 -12.72
CA VAL A 301 6.90 3.41 -12.78
C VAL A 301 7.27 2.09 -12.11
N ILE A 302 6.49 1.73 -11.09
CA ILE A 302 6.67 0.47 -10.37
C ILE A 302 5.80 -0.59 -11.04
N ASP A 303 6.44 -1.50 -11.75
CA ASP A 303 5.78 -2.63 -12.40
C ASP A 303 5.62 -3.80 -11.41
N VAL A 304 4.69 -4.72 -11.71
CA VAL A 304 4.37 -5.83 -10.81
C VAL A 304 5.11 -7.09 -11.25
N ILE A 305 5.98 -7.61 -10.39
CA ILE A 305 6.48 -8.99 -10.50
C ILE A 305 5.53 -9.87 -9.69
N ASP A 306 4.85 -10.79 -10.36
CA ASP A 306 3.87 -11.67 -9.75
C ASP A 306 4.51 -12.55 -8.66
N ASP A 307 3.93 -12.52 -7.45
CA ASP A 307 4.47 -13.20 -6.25
C ASP A 307 4.46 -14.72 -6.36
N THR A 308 3.74 -15.28 -7.33
CA THR A 308 3.52 -16.72 -7.48
C THR A 308 4.32 -17.29 -8.64
N THR A 309 4.33 -16.61 -9.78
CA THR A 309 4.90 -17.07 -11.07
C THR A 309 6.11 -16.27 -11.52
N PHE A 310 6.43 -15.15 -10.86
CA PHE A 310 7.50 -14.22 -11.23
C PHE A 310 7.34 -13.59 -12.63
N LYS A 311 6.13 -13.62 -13.19
CA LYS A 311 5.80 -12.89 -14.42
C LYS A 311 6.00 -11.39 -14.20
N TYR A 312 6.71 -10.74 -15.12
CA TYR A 312 6.89 -9.29 -15.12
C TYR A 312 5.69 -8.64 -15.84
N ASN A 313 4.84 -7.95 -15.09
CA ASN A 313 3.65 -7.27 -15.60
C ASN A 313 3.89 -5.76 -15.63
N TYR A 314 3.79 -5.17 -16.82
CA TYR A 314 3.99 -3.76 -17.08
C TYR A 314 2.78 -3.13 -17.76
N GLY A 315 2.64 -1.81 -17.62
CA GLY A 315 1.58 -1.03 -18.27
C GLY A 315 2.16 0.04 -19.18
N ALA A 316 1.40 0.41 -20.21
CA ALA A 316 1.74 1.54 -21.07
C ALA A 316 1.61 2.88 -20.30
N VAL A 317 2.27 3.92 -20.80
CA VAL A 317 2.23 5.27 -20.24
C VAL A 317 0.81 5.83 -20.12
N SER A 318 -0.11 5.45 -21.02
CA SER A 318 -1.52 5.86 -20.96
C SER A 318 -2.26 5.36 -19.71
N SER A 319 -1.76 4.26 -19.12
CA SER A 319 -2.26 3.62 -17.89
C SER A 319 -1.52 4.03 -16.62
N LEU A 320 -0.69 5.08 -16.70
CA LEU A 320 0.08 5.58 -15.57
C LEU A 320 -0.82 6.01 -14.41
N SER A 321 -0.38 5.71 -13.19
CA SER A 321 -1.01 6.14 -11.95
C SER A 321 -0.10 7.11 -11.21
N VAL A 322 -0.71 7.96 -10.39
CA VAL A 322 -0.04 8.81 -9.41
C VAL A 322 -0.39 8.34 -8.01
N GLY A 323 0.47 8.62 -7.04
CA GLY A 323 0.26 8.33 -5.63
C GLY A 323 -0.67 9.35 -4.97
N GLY A 324 -1.59 8.85 -4.16
CA GLY A 324 -2.42 9.63 -3.24
C GLY A 324 -2.31 9.13 -1.80
N PHE A 325 -3.29 9.51 -1.00
CA PHE A 325 -3.50 8.94 0.32
C PHE A 325 -4.98 9.04 0.71
N ASP A 326 -5.44 8.14 1.55
CA ASP A 326 -6.72 8.26 2.23
C ASP A 326 -6.53 8.93 3.61
N TRP A 327 -7.62 9.23 4.31
CA TRP A 327 -7.50 9.81 5.65
C TRP A 327 -7.02 8.78 6.70
N ASN A 328 -6.97 7.47 6.34
CA ASN A 328 -6.11 6.36 6.81
C ASN A 328 -4.67 6.77 7.12
N LEU A 329 -4.18 7.79 6.42
CA LEU A 329 -2.75 7.95 6.14
C LEU A 329 -2.16 6.67 5.54
N GLN A 330 -2.96 5.98 4.72
CA GLN A 330 -2.53 4.89 3.88
C GLN A 330 -2.32 5.41 2.45
N PHE A 331 -1.31 4.87 1.80
CA PHE A 331 -1.03 5.17 0.41
C PHE A 331 -2.02 4.44 -0.50
N ASN A 332 -2.39 5.08 -1.61
CA ASN A 332 -3.20 4.49 -2.66
C ASN A 332 -2.82 5.05 -4.03
N TRP A 333 -3.19 4.33 -5.08
CA TRP A 333 -2.95 4.73 -6.48
C TRP A 333 -4.20 5.38 -7.08
N HIS A 334 -4.01 6.46 -7.83
CA HIS A 334 -5.06 7.11 -8.59
C HIS A 334 -4.64 7.31 -10.06
N GLY A 335 -5.62 7.38 -10.96
CA GLY A 335 -5.34 7.78 -12.33
C GLY A 335 -4.81 9.21 -12.40
N VAL A 336 -3.98 9.52 -13.40
CA VAL A 336 -3.49 10.90 -13.61
C VAL A 336 -4.68 11.86 -13.78
N PRO A 337 -4.80 12.90 -12.92
CA PRO A 337 -5.93 13.82 -12.98
C PRO A 337 -5.90 14.68 -14.23
N GLU A 338 -7.07 15.11 -14.69
CA GLU A 338 -7.21 15.87 -15.94
C GLU A 338 -6.41 17.19 -15.93
N ARG A 339 -6.30 17.83 -14.76
CA ARG A 339 -5.46 19.02 -14.56
C ARG A 339 -4.00 18.75 -14.94
N GLU A 340 -3.46 17.61 -14.50
CA GLU A 340 -2.07 17.24 -14.78
C GLU A 340 -1.91 16.73 -16.22
N ARG A 341 -2.92 16.04 -16.78
CA ARG A 341 -2.94 15.69 -18.21
C ARG A 341 -2.84 16.94 -19.10
N LYS A 342 -3.59 18.00 -18.79
CA LYS A 342 -3.57 19.28 -19.52
C LYS A 342 -2.30 20.10 -19.32
N ARG A 343 -1.63 19.97 -18.16
CA ARG A 343 -0.38 20.69 -17.86
C ARG A 343 0.78 20.18 -18.73
N ARG A 344 0.85 18.87 -18.94
CA ARG A 344 1.91 18.22 -19.71
C ARG A 344 1.70 18.45 -21.20
N LYS A 345 2.79 18.69 -21.94
CA LYS A 345 2.73 18.81 -23.41
C LYS A 345 2.70 17.45 -24.10
N HIS A 346 3.26 16.44 -23.45
CA HIS A 346 3.37 15.08 -23.95
C HIS A 346 3.24 14.07 -22.80
N GLU A 347 2.66 12.90 -23.06
CA GLU A 347 2.39 11.89 -22.01
C GLU A 347 3.66 11.29 -21.38
N LEU A 348 4.79 11.40 -22.08
CA LEU A 348 6.12 10.94 -21.64
C LEU A 348 6.82 11.91 -20.69
N GLU A 349 6.33 13.16 -20.55
CA GLU A 349 6.89 14.09 -19.57
C GLU A 349 6.62 13.59 -18.14
N PRO A 350 7.56 13.80 -17.19
CA PRO A 350 7.35 13.50 -15.78
C PRO A 350 6.01 14.02 -15.26
N VAL A 351 5.26 13.13 -14.60
CA VAL A 351 3.94 13.46 -14.05
C VAL A 351 4.09 13.86 -12.59
N ARG A 352 3.52 15.01 -12.20
CA ARG A 352 3.48 15.39 -10.78
C ARG A 352 2.62 14.41 -10.00
N THR A 353 3.15 13.92 -8.89
CA THR A 353 2.46 12.97 -8.02
C THR A 353 2.36 13.54 -6.60
N PRO A 354 1.15 13.60 -6.00
CA PRO A 354 0.97 14.09 -4.63
C PRO A 354 1.82 13.34 -3.60
N THR A 355 1.86 12.01 -3.73
CA THR A 355 2.62 11.13 -2.85
C THR A 355 3.41 10.09 -3.66
N MET A 356 4.31 9.37 -3.00
CA MET A 356 5.00 8.21 -3.57
C MET A 356 4.75 6.97 -2.71
N ALA A 357 4.84 5.79 -3.33
CA ALA A 357 4.86 4.51 -2.60
C ALA A 357 6.06 4.44 -1.63
N GLY A 358 7.18 5.08 -1.98
CA GLY A 358 8.34 5.30 -1.10
C GLY A 358 9.38 4.19 -1.13
N GLY A 359 9.09 3.02 -1.70
CA GLY A 359 10.07 1.95 -1.93
C GLY A 359 11.20 2.36 -2.89
N LEU A 360 10.82 2.98 -4.01
CA LEU A 360 11.71 3.23 -5.14
C LEU A 360 11.68 4.71 -5.54
N PHE A 361 12.80 5.42 -5.38
CA PHE A 361 12.92 6.83 -5.82
C PHE A 361 14.36 7.31 -5.90
N ALA A 362 14.60 8.35 -6.70
CA ALA A 362 15.85 9.07 -6.83
C ALA A 362 15.74 10.49 -6.25
N ILE A 363 16.78 10.93 -5.54
CA ILE A 363 16.87 12.26 -4.94
C ILE A 363 18.32 12.73 -4.92
N SER A 364 18.56 14.02 -5.18
CA SER A 364 19.89 14.60 -4.97
C SER A 364 20.34 14.39 -3.52
N LYS A 365 21.55 13.85 -3.30
CA LYS A 365 22.12 13.65 -1.96
C LYS A 365 22.05 14.93 -1.12
N ARG A 366 22.52 16.04 -1.72
CA ARG A 366 22.51 17.35 -1.08
C ARG A 366 21.09 17.82 -0.74
N TYR A 367 20.14 17.59 -1.64
CA TYR A 367 18.75 17.97 -1.36
C TYR A 367 18.15 17.11 -0.24
N PHE A 368 18.39 15.79 -0.24
CA PHE A 368 17.97 14.88 0.83
C PHE A 368 18.46 15.33 2.21
N GLU A 369 19.71 15.79 2.31
CA GLU A 369 20.27 16.37 3.55
C GLU A 369 19.63 17.73 3.89
N GLU A 370 19.50 18.63 2.91
CA GLU A 370 18.90 19.97 3.10
C GLU A 370 17.45 19.91 3.60
N VAL A 371 16.65 18.98 3.07
CA VAL A 371 15.27 18.80 3.56
C VAL A 371 15.19 18.01 4.85
N GLY A 372 16.30 17.55 5.43
CA GLY A 372 16.35 16.88 6.73
C GLY A 372 16.07 15.38 6.70
N THR A 373 16.58 14.69 5.68
CA THR A 373 16.67 13.21 5.54
C THR A 373 15.38 12.48 5.84
N TYR A 374 15.32 11.52 6.76
CA TYR A 374 14.09 10.91 7.28
C TYR A 374 13.87 11.30 8.74
N ASP A 375 12.63 11.18 9.22
CA ASP A 375 12.36 11.25 10.65
C ASP A 375 12.86 9.97 11.36
N ALA A 376 14.03 10.06 11.99
CA ALA A 376 14.66 8.94 12.71
C ALA A 376 13.84 8.43 13.92
N GLY A 377 12.84 9.20 14.38
CA GLY A 377 11.91 8.80 15.43
C GLY A 377 10.81 7.83 14.96
N MET A 378 10.70 7.57 13.66
CA MET A 378 9.85 6.51 13.12
C MET A 378 10.53 5.14 13.30
N ASP A 379 9.72 4.13 13.61
CA ASP A 379 10.19 2.76 13.83
C ASP A 379 9.84 1.86 12.65
N ILE A 380 10.72 0.90 12.34
CA ILE A 380 10.52 -0.20 11.38
C ILE A 380 10.12 0.28 9.97
N TRP A 381 8.84 0.58 9.76
CA TRP A 381 8.24 0.87 8.47
C TRP A 381 6.86 1.49 8.64
N GLY A 382 6.45 2.31 7.65
CA GLY A 382 5.11 2.85 7.51
C GLY A 382 5.06 4.35 7.78
N GLY A 383 4.42 5.09 6.87
CA GLY A 383 4.19 6.54 6.96
C GLY A 383 5.37 7.41 6.50
N GLU A 384 6.58 6.87 6.36
CA GLU A 384 7.76 7.62 5.93
C GLU A 384 7.64 8.15 4.50
N ASN A 385 6.93 7.43 3.65
CA ASN A 385 6.65 7.79 2.26
C ASN A 385 5.73 9.01 2.19
N LEU A 386 4.67 9.06 3.01
CA LEU A 386 3.77 10.21 3.12
C LEU A 386 4.46 11.41 3.78
N GLU A 387 5.20 11.19 4.87
CA GLU A 387 5.99 12.24 5.54
C GLU A 387 6.93 12.94 4.57
N MET A 388 7.70 12.16 3.82
CA MET A 388 8.64 12.68 2.85
C MET A 388 7.91 13.38 1.71
N SER A 389 6.79 12.82 1.21
CA SER A 389 5.98 13.44 0.15
C SER A 389 5.47 14.83 0.54
N PHE A 390 4.85 14.94 1.73
CA PHE A 390 4.37 16.21 2.24
C PHE A 390 5.51 17.20 2.43
N ARG A 391 6.62 16.75 3.03
CA ARG A 391 7.79 17.59 3.24
C ARG A 391 8.40 18.11 1.94
N ILE A 392 8.59 17.25 0.93
CA ILE A 392 9.15 17.66 -0.37
C ILE A 392 8.30 18.78 -0.96
N TRP A 393 6.99 18.56 -1.08
CA TRP A 393 6.09 19.54 -1.67
C TRP A 393 5.99 20.83 -0.85
N MET A 394 5.72 20.70 0.45
CA MET A 394 5.47 21.85 1.32
C MET A 394 6.74 22.68 1.53
N CYS A 395 7.93 22.09 1.42
CA CYS A 395 9.21 22.79 1.61
C CYS A 395 9.90 23.21 0.30
N GLY A 396 9.16 23.29 -0.82
CA GLY A 396 9.62 23.91 -2.07
C GLY A 396 10.24 22.98 -3.11
N GLY A 397 10.21 21.67 -2.88
CA GLY A 397 10.57 20.66 -3.88
C GLY A 397 9.43 20.28 -4.81
N THR A 398 9.69 19.30 -5.66
CA THR A 398 8.70 18.70 -6.57
C THR A 398 8.84 17.19 -6.53
N LEU A 399 7.73 16.47 -6.48
CA LEU A 399 7.70 15.01 -6.60
C LEU A 399 7.05 14.61 -7.93
N VAL A 400 7.76 13.81 -8.73
CA VAL A 400 7.28 13.35 -10.04
C VAL A 400 7.50 11.86 -10.26
N THR A 401 6.64 11.23 -11.05
CA THR A 401 6.88 9.89 -11.60
C THR A 401 7.41 10.02 -13.02
N ALA A 402 8.52 9.37 -13.35
CA ALA A 402 9.10 9.35 -14.69
C ALA A 402 8.49 8.21 -15.53
N PRO A 403 7.63 8.49 -16.54
CA PRO A 403 6.90 7.44 -17.26
C PRO A 403 7.80 6.49 -18.07
N CYS A 404 9.02 6.93 -18.41
CA CYS A 404 9.98 6.14 -19.18
C CYS A 404 10.93 5.29 -18.31
N SER A 405 10.89 5.44 -16.99
CA SER A 405 11.67 4.64 -16.05
C SER A 405 10.80 3.54 -15.47
N HIS A 406 11.16 2.28 -15.69
CA HIS A 406 10.41 1.12 -15.20
C HIS A 406 11.29 0.24 -14.30
N VAL A 407 10.76 -0.10 -13.13
CA VAL A 407 11.38 -1.06 -12.21
C VAL A 407 10.30 -1.99 -11.70
N GLY A 408 10.47 -3.29 -11.92
CA GLY A 408 9.55 -4.30 -11.38
C GLY A 408 9.80 -4.51 -9.89
N HIS A 409 8.72 -4.74 -9.14
CA HIS A 409 8.75 -5.00 -7.71
C HIS A 409 7.88 -6.20 -7.37
N ILE A 410 8.33 -7.07 -6.47
CA ILE A 410 7.52 -8.19 -5.96
C ILE A 410 6.57 -7.69 -4.87
N PHE A 411 5.31 -7.47 -5.25
CA PHE A 411 4.27 -7.10 -4.28
C PHE A 411 3.82 -8.32 -3.47
N ARG A 412 3.87 -8.21 -2.15
CA ARG A 412 3.52 -9.30 -1.22
C ARG A 412 2.14 -9.03 -0.64
N LYS A 413 1.32 -10.08 -0.50
CA LYS A 413 -0.01 -10.00 0.15
C LYS A 413 0.05 -9.88 1.67
N ARG A 414 1.22 -10.09 2.27
CA ARG A 414 1.46 -9.95 3.72
C ARG A 414 2.92 -9.60 3.97
N SER A 415 3.19 -8.91 5.08
CA SER A 415 4.55 -8.75 5.58
C SER A 415 5.10 -10.10 6.08
N PRO A 416 6.29 -10.54 5.63
CA PRO A 416 6.93 -11.75 6.15
C PRO A 416 7.69 -11.51 7.46
N TYR A 417 7.77 -10.26 7.93
CA TYR A 417 8.64 -9.85 9.03
C TYR A 417 7.92 -9.80 10.37
N LYS A 418 8.69 -10.04 11.45
CA LYS A 418 8.18 -9.91 12.82
C LYS A 418 8.05 -8.42 13.19
N TRP A 419 6.88 -8.05 13.69
CA TRP A 419 6.62 -6.72 14.24
C TRP A 419 7.10 -6.61 15.68
N LEU A 420 7.35 -5.39 16.16
CA LEU A 420 7.67 -5.14 17.56
C LEU A 420 6.46 -5.49 18.45
N PRO A 421 6.59 -6.35 19.48
CA PRO A 421 5.47 -6.72 20.32
C PRO A 421 4.87 -5.52 21.06
N GLY A 422 3.53 -5.45 21.12
CA GLY A 422 2.81 -4.47 21.95
C GLY A 422 2.79 -3.03 21.44
N VAL A 423 3.36 -2.75 20.26
CA VAL A 423 3.37 -1.40 19.67
C VAL A 423 2.73 -1.44 18.28
N ASN A 424 1.70 -0.63 18.06
CA ASN A 424 1.20 -0.36 16.71
C ASN A 424 2.13 0.65 16.03
N VAL A 425 3.21 0.13 15.44
CA VAL A 425 4.29 0.92 14.82
C VAL A 425 3.77 1.82 13.70
N VAL A 426 2.86 1.31 12.87
CA VAL A 426 2.29 2.07 11.74
C VAL A 426 1.48 3.25 12.26
N LYS A 427 0.61 3.04 13.27
CA LYS A 427 -0.12 4.12 13.93
C LYS A 427 0.83 5.15 14.54
N LYS A 428 1.85 4.70 15.27
CA LYS A 428 2.86 5.56 15.90
C LYS A 428 3.48 6.51 14.86
N ASN A 429 3.99 5.96 13.76
CA ASN A 429 4.63 6.74 12.71
C ASN A 429 3.65 7.69 12.02
N ALA A 430 2.44 7.22 11.71
CA ALA A 430 1.39 8.05 11.10
C ALA A 430 0.95 9.22 12.00
N VAL A 431 0.88 9.03 13.33
CA VAL A 431 0.64 10.14 14.27
C VAL A 431 1.78 11.16 14.22
N ARG A 432 3.05 10.74 14.08
CA ARG A 432 4.18 11.66 13.88
C ARG A 432 4.03 12.47 12.59
N VAL A 433 3.60 11.84 11.49
CA VAL A 433 3.28 12.55 10.23
C VAL A 433 2.19 13.58 10.46
N ALA A 434 1.08 13.16 11.08
CA ALA A 434 -0.08 14.01 11.36
C ALA A 434 0.29 15.24 12.22
N GLU A 435 1.08 15.02 13.26
CA GLU A 435 1.51 16.08 14.18
C GLU A 435 2.42 17.13 13.55
N VAL A 436 3.23 16.74 12.56
CA VAL A 436 4.20 17.64 11.93
C VAL A 436 3.64 18.30 10.68
N TRP A 437 2.84 17.60 9.88
CA TRP A 437 2.55 18.00 8.50
C TRP A 437 1.09 18.28 8.19
N LEU A 438 0.12 17.78 8.96
CA LEU A 438 -1.31 17.85 8.60
C LEU A 438 -2.06 19.08 9.13
N ASP A 439 -1.42 19.94 9.94
CA ASP A 439 -2.05 21.14 10.52
C ASP A 439 -3.42 20.84 11.16
N GLU A 440 -4.48 21.59 10.82
CA GLU A 440 -5.84 21.38 11.31
C GLU A 440 -6.52 20.11 10.75
N TYR A 441 -5.97 19.49 9.70
CA TYR A 441 -6.55 18.32 9.03
C TYR A 441 -6.24 17.01 9.73
N LYS A 442 -5.30 17.01 10.70
CA LYS A 442 -4.95 15.83 11.50
C LYS A 442 -6.13 15.23 12.26
N LYS A 443 -7.16 16.04 12.54
CA LYS A 443 -8.42 15.60 13.17
C LYS A 443 -9.09 14.44 12.42
N TYR A 444 -9.05 14.42 11.08
CA TYR A 444 -9.66 13.34 10.29
C TYR A 444 -8.94 12.00 10.48
N TYR A 445 -7.63 12.03 10.76
CA TYR A 445 -6.92 10.83 11.15
C TYR A 445 -7.24 10.44 12.59
N TYR A 446 -7.30 11.41 13.51
CA TYR A 446 -7.50 11.17 14.94
C TYR A 446 -8.89 10.60 15.29
N GLU A 447 -9.92 11.00 14.56
CA GLU A 447 -11.29 10.50 14.73
C GLU A 447 -11.37 8.97 14.64
N ARG A 448 -10.51 8.35 13.82
CA ARG A 448 -10.50 6.89 13.57
C ARG A 448 -10.21 6.04 14.80
N PHE A 449 -9.51 6.62 15.77
CA PHE A 449 -9.16 5.97 17.02
C PHE A 449 -9.59 6.83 18.22
N ASN A 450 -10.65 7.62 18.04
CA ASN A 450 -11.24 8.46 19.09
C ASN A 450 -10.22 9.37 19.80
N TYR A 451 -9.26 9.92 19.06
CA TYR A 451 -8.21 10.80 19.56
C TYR A 451 -7.26 10.15 20.59
N ASP A 452 -7.27 8.83 20.76
CA ASP A 452 -6.24 8.10 21.50
C ASP A 452 -4.95 8.01 20.66
N LEU A 453 -4.09 9.02 20.77
CA LEU A 453 -2.85 9.10 19.98
C LEU A 453 -1.82 8.04 20.36
N GLY A 454 -1.88 7.49 21.57
CA GLY A 454 -0.78 6.70 22.14
C GLY A 454 0.52 7.50 22.29
N ASP A 455 1.62 6.80 22.58
CA ASP A 455 2.97 7.38 22.60
C ASP A 455 3.59 7.36 21.21
N PHE A 456 3.79 8.55 20.64
CA PHE A 456 4.45 8.76 19.35
C PHE A 456 5.84 9.40 19.46
N GLY A 457 6.33 9.64 20.68
CA GLY A 457 7.61 10.27 20.97
C GLY A 457 7.68 11.77 20.61
N ASP A 458 8.86 12.36 20.78
CA ASP A 458 9.09 13.78 20.48
C ASP A 458 9.18 14.04 18.97
N VAL A 459 8.51 15.10 18.51
CA VAL A 459 8.51 15.59 17.12
C VAL A 459 9.03 17.03 17.01
N SER A 460 9.58 17.59 18.09
CA SER A 460 10.03 18.99 18.15
C SER A 460 11.09 19.33 17.10
N SER A 461 12.05 18.44 16.87
CA SER A 461 13.08 18.62 15.83
C SER A 461 12.49 18.70 14.42
N ARG A 462 11.45 17.92 14.14
CA ARG A 462 10.73 17.91 12.85
C ARG A 462 9.89 19.17 12.67
N LYS A 463 9.21 19.62 13.72
CA LYS A 463 8.48 20.91 13.73
C LYS A 463 9.43 22.10 13.53
N LEU A 464 10.59 22.10 14.18
CA LEU A 464 11.63 23.13 14.01
C LEU A 464 12.20 23.13 12.58
N LEU A 465 12.47 21.95 12.01
CA LEU A 465 12.89 21.82 10.62
C LEU A 465 11.87 22.44 9.66
N ARG A 466 10.58 22.12 9.84
CA ARG A 466 9.48 22.68 9.04
C ARG A 466 9.45 24.21 9.10
N GLN A 467 9.66 24.78 10.29
CA GLN A 467 9.76 26.24 10.47
C GLN A 467 11.00 26.82 9.79
N LYS A 468 12.17 26.20 9.98
CA LYS A 468 13.45 26.66 9.41
C LYS A 468 13.42 26.71 7.88
N LEU A 469 12.80 25.71 7.25
CA LEU A 469 12.64 25.63 5.80
C LEU A 469 11.48 26.49 5.27
N GLN A 470 10.75 27.18 6.15
CA GLN A 470 9.59 28.02 5.80
C GLN A 470 8.56 27.28 4.95
N CYS A 471 8.30 26.02 5.32
CA CYS A 471 7.40 25.18 4.54
C CYS A 471 5.97 25.72 4.57
N LYS A 472 5.24 25.50 3.48
CA LYS A 472 3.83 25.84 3.31
C LYS A 472 2.93 25.00 4.25
N SER A 473 1.66 25.37 4.34
CA SER A 473 0.66 24.66 5.12
C SER A 473 0.11 23.44 4.38
N PHE A 474 -0.52 22.52 5.11
CA PHE A 474 -1.21 21.38 4.52
C PHE A 474 -2.41 21.83 3.68
N LYS A 475 -3.07 22.93 4.07
CA LYS A 475 -4.09 23.59 3.26
C LYS A 475 -3.55 23.98 1.87
N TRP A 476 -2.34 24.52 1.81
CA TRP A 476 -1.69 24.83 0.53
C TRP A 476 -1.39 23.55 -0.27
N PHE A 477 -0.92 22.48 0.39
CA PHE A 477 -0.69 21.19 -0.26
C PHE A 477 -1.98 20.66 -0.90
N LEU A 478 -3.09 20.64 -0.17
CA LEU A 478 -4.38 20.22 -0.70
C LEU A 478 -4.88 21.14 -1.83
N ALA A 479 -4.65 22.45 -1.77
CA ALA A 479 -5.12 23.37 -2.81
C ALA A 479 -4.31 23.29 -4.11
N GLU A 480 -2.98 23.20 -4.02
CA GLU A 480 -2.07 23.36 -5.17
C GLU A 480 -1.53 22.03 -5.70
N VAL A 481 -1.24 21.10 -4.80
CA VAL A 481 -0.63 19.81 -5.14
C VAL A 481 -1.71 18.78 -5.38
N TYR A 482 -2.66 18.64 -4.46
CA TYR A 482 -3.68 17.59 -4.50
C TYR A 482 -5.13 18.07 -4.33
N PRO A 483 -5.63 18.99 -5.19
CA PRO A 483 -7.00 19.51 -5.13
C PRO A 483 -8.08 18.47 -5.43
N GLU A 484 -7.69 17.32 -5.98
CA GLU A 484 -8.59 16.20 -6.23
C GLU A 484 -8.88 15.39 -4.95
N GLN A 485 -8.11 15.57 -3.87
CA GLN A 485 -8.36 14.90 -2.59
C GLN A 485 -9.68 15.35 -1.98
N PHE A 486 -10.56 14.39 -1.71
CA PHE A 486 -11.79 14.67 -0.99
C PHE A 486 -11.48 14.99 0.48
N ILE A 487 -11.95 16.14 0.95
CA ILE A 487 -11.82 16.58 2.35
C ILE A 487 -13.17 16.35 3.05
N PRO A 488 -13.27 15.53 4.11
CA PRO A 488 -14.54 15.22 4.79
C PRO A 488 -15.31 16.47 5.24
N GLY A 489 -14.61 17.51 5.72
CA GLY A 489 -15.23 18.77 6.12
C GLY A 489 -15.82 19.60 4.98
N ASP A 490 -15.52 19.27 3.72
CA ASP A 490 -16.08 19.92 2.54
C ASP A 490 -17.31 19.20 1.98
N ALA A 491 -17.76 18.12 2.64
CA ALA A 491 -18.98 17.42 2.25
C ALA A 491 -20.18 18.39 2.22
N VAL A 492 -21.06 18.27 1.22
CA VAL A 492 -22.28 19.09 1.13
C VAL A 492 -23.48 18.45 1.83
N ALA A 493 -23.38 17.14 2.11
CA ALA A 493 -24.27 16.40 2.98
C ALA A 493 -23.49 15.29 3.69
N SER A 494 -23.91 14.89 4.89
CA SER A 494 -23.27 13.78 5.61
C SER A 494 -24.20 13.09 6.60
N GLY A 495 -23.78 11.91 7.05
CA GLY A 495 -24.54 11.05 7.96
C GLY A 495 -25.31 9.95 7.22
N GLU A 496 -26.33 9.43 7.88
CA GLU A 496 -27.18 8.36 7.35
C GLU A 496 -28.07 8.87 6.21
N ILE A 497 -28.17 8.04 5.17
CA ILE A 497 -29.10 8.25 4.05
C ILE A 497 -30.39 7.50 4.39
N ARG A 498 -31.33 8.19 5.04
CA ARG A 498 -32.57 7.59 5.57
C ARG A 498 -33.68 7.60 4.54
N ASN A 499 -34.34 6.48 4.29
CA ASN A 499 -35.50 6.46 3.42
C ASN A 499 -36.69 7.18 4.08
N LEU A 500 -37.53 7.88 3.30
CA LEU A 500 -38.73 8.54 3.84
C LEU A 500 -39.96 7.62 3.88
N GLY A 501 -40.00 6.58 3.05
CA GLY A 501 -41.10 5.60 3.02
C GLY A 501 -40.90 4.38 3.92
N ALA A 502 -39.69 4.19 4.47
CA ALA A 502 -39.35 3.08 5.36
C ALA A 502 -38.33 3.54 6.42
N ALA A 503 -38.37 2.99 7.63
CA ALA A 503 -37.40 3.28 8.71
C ALA A 503 -36.04 2.58 8.47
N PHE A 504 -35.53 2.65 7.24
CA PHE A 504 -34.35 1.97 6.75
C PHE A 504 -33.36 2.98 6.16
N CYS A 505 -32.09 2.64 6.26
CA CYS A 505 -30.95 3.42 5.84
C CYS A 505 -30.18 2.67 4.75
N VAL A 506 -29.47 3.42 3.90
CA VAL A 506 -28.42 2.82 3.07
C VAL A 506 -27.34 2.27 4.00
N ASP A 507 -26.99 1.01 3.81
CA ASP A 507 -25.98 0.30 4.59
C ASP A 507 -25.00 -0.40 3.65
N GLY A 508 -23.71 -0.13 3.84
CA GLY A 508 -22.63 -0.62 2.99
C GLY A 508 -21.42 -1.01 3.81
N SER A 509 -20.71 -2.04 3.36
CA SER A 509 -19.51 -2.52 4.06
C SER A 509 -18.43 -1.43 4.13
N THR A 510 -17.76 -1.36 5.28
CA THR A 510 -16.56 -0.55 5.52
C THR A 510 -15.27 -1.29 5.18
N ASP A 511 -15.34 -2.59 4.93
CA ASP A 511 -14.18 -3.43 4.60
C ASP A 511 -13.96 -3.42 3.09
N HIS A 512 -12.76 -3.02 2.66
CA HIS A 512 -12.37 -2.89 1.26
C HIS A 512 -12.50 -4.22 0.50
N LYS A 513 -12.36 -5.37 1.19
CA LYS A 513 -12.56 -6.71 0.60
C LYS A 513 -13.99 -6.98 0.15
N ASN A 514 -14.92 -6.17 0.66
CA ASN A 514 -16.32 -6.22 0.30
C ASN A 514 -16.71 -5.09 -0.65
N TYR A 515 -15.74 -4.34 -1.19
CA TYR A 515 -16.00 -3.53 -2.37
C TYR A 515 -16.52 -4.46 -3.48
N HIS A 516 -17.26 -3.90 -4.43
CA HIS A 516 -18.06 -4.60 -5.44
C HIS A 516 -19.29 -5.35 -4.92
N LYS A 517 -19.48 -5.50 -3.60
CA LYS A 517 -20.72 -6.08 -3.06
C LYS A 517 -21.85 -5.03 -3.05
N PRO A 518 -23.11 -5.48 -3.22
CA PRO A 518 -24.26 -4.58 -3.22
C PRO A 518 -24.44 -3.91 -1.87
N VAL A 519 -24.78 -2.62 -1.89
CA VAL A 519 -25.32 -1.94 -0.72
C VAL A 519 -26.78 -2.35 -0.49
N ILE A 520 -27.19 -2.35 0.77
CA ILE A 520 -28.49 -2.88 1.19
C ILE A 520 -29.29 -1.81 1.93
N GLY A 521 -30.58 -2.09 2.11
CA GLY A 521 -31.38 -1.40 3.11
C GLY A 521 -31.26 -2.11 4.46
N TYR A 522 -30.93 -1.37 5.51
CA TYR A 522 -30.88 -1.89 6.88
C TYR A 522 -31.59 -0.94 7.87
N PRO A 523 -32.18 -1.41 8.98
CA PRO A 523 -32.74 -0.52 10.00
C PRO A 523 -31.74 0.56 10.44
N CYS A 524 -32.19 1.81 10.49
CA CYS A 524 -31.32 2.92 10.87
C CYS A 524 -30.91 2.84 12.34
N HIS A 525 -29.59 2.85 12.63
CA HIS A 525 -29.09 2.61 13.99
C HIS A 525 -28.41 3.83 14.66
N SER A 526 -28.12 4.89 13.92
CA SER A 526 -27.47 6.13 14.43
C SER A 526 -26.10 5.91 15.07
N GLN A 527 -25.41 4.84 14.67
CA GLN A 527 -24.07 4.49 15.19
C GLN A 527 -22.97 4.85 14.18
N GLY A 528 -23.33 5.49 13.07
CA GLY A 528 -22.40 5.77 12.00
C GLY A 528 -21.87 4.48 11.37
N GLY A 529 -20.55 4.29 11.33
CA GLY A 529 -19.96 3.07 10.77
C GLY A 529 -20.56 2.77 9.40
N ASN A 530 -20.99 1.52 9.13
CA ASN A 530 -21.59 1.06 7.86
C ASN A 530 -22.80 1.87 7.32
N GLN A 531 -23.39 2.80 8.08
CA GLN A 531 -24.46 3.70 7.60
C GLN A 531 -24.04 5.15 7.40
N PHE A 532 -22.77 5.51 7.65
CA PHE A 532 -22.27 6.87 7.47
C PHE A 532 -21.75 7.12 6.05
N PHE A 533 -22.33 8.10 5.36
CA PHE A 533 -21.89 8.54 4.03
C PHE A 533 -21.68 10.05 3.98
N MET A 534 -20.90 10.52 3.02
CA MET A 534 -20.63 11.93 2.73
C MET A 534 -20.86 12.25 1.26
N PHE A 535 -21.50 13.38 0.96
CA PHE A 535 -21.71 13.83 -0.41
C PHE A 535 -20.62 14.81 -0.83
N SER A 536 -19.83 14.48 -1.84
CA SER A 536 -18.78 15.35 -2.35
C SER A 536 -19.34 16.47 -3.22
N LYS A 537 -18.61 17.60 -3.30
CA LYS A 537 -18.93 18.71 -4.22
C LYS A 537 -18.90 18.28 -5.70
N LEU A 538 -18.23 17.18 -6.01
CA LEU A 538 -18.14 16.58 -7.35
C LEU A 538 -19.30 15.63 -7.67
N GLY A 539 -20.21 15.42 -6.72
CA GLY A 539 -21.38 14.57 -6.89
C GLY A 539 -21.14 13.10 -6.57
N GLU A 540 -20.18 12.77 -5.72
CA GLU A 540 -19.95 11.38 -5.31
C GLU A 540 -20.59 11.14 -3.93
N ILE A 541 -21.20 9.97 -3.72
CA ILE A 541 -21.64 9.52 -2.40
C ILE A 541 -20.52 8.63 -1.84
N ARG A 542 -19.79 9.15 -0.86
CA ARG A 542 -18.51 8.62 -0.39
C ARG A 542 -18.58 8.06 1.01
N ARG A 543 -17.63 7.17 1.29
CA ARG A 543 -17.19 6.74 2.60
C ARG A 543 -15.68 6.55 2.48
N ASP A 544 -14.92 7.51 2.98
CA ASP A 544 -13.48 7.61 2.74
C ASP A 544 -13.13 7.51 1.23
N ASP A 545 -12.48 6.41 0.82
CA ASP A 545 -12.06 6.11 -0.55
C ASP A 545 -13.05 5.20 -1.31
N GLY A 546 -14.12 4.73 -0.66
CA GLY A 546 -15.22 4.01 -1.28
C GLY A 546 -16.35 4.93 -1.73
N CYS A 547 -16.82 4.74 -2.96
CA CYS A 547 -17.90 5.50 -3.58
C CYS A 547 -19.09 4.59 -3.91
N LEU A 548 -20.32 5.08 -3.74
CA LEU A 548 -21.48 4.40 -4.33
C LEU A 548 -21.38 4.48 -5.84
N ASP A 549 -21.40 3.31 -6.45
CA ASP A 549 -21.24 3.11 -7.88
C ASP A 549 -22.47 2.36 -8.39
N PHE A 550 -23.11 2.91 -9.42
CA PHE A 550 -24.15 2.20 -10.13
C PHE A 550 -23.51 1.30 -11.18
N SER A 551 -23.36 0.02 -10.84
CA SER A 551 -22.66 -0.97 -11.66
C SER A 551 -23.32 -1.21 -13.02
N GLY A 552 -24.55 -0.72 -13.20
CA GLY A 552 -25.16 -0.50 -14.49
C GLY A 552 -25.32 -1.75 -15.33
N GLY A 553 -26.50 -2.38 -15.27
CA GLY A 553 -26.95 -3.33 -16.30
C GLY A 553 -27.22 -2.67 -17.65
N PHE A 554 -26.43 -1.66 -18.04
CA PHE A 554 -26.54 -0.96 -19.31
C PHE A 554 -26.19 -1.97 -20.42
N ASN A 555 -27.21 -2.65 -20.95
CA ASN A 555 -27.18 -3.61 -22.07
C ASN A 555 -27.00 -5.10 -21.74
N ASP A 556 -27.15 -5.52 -20.48
CA ASP A 556 -27.19 -6.96 -20.15
C ASP A 556 -28.39 -7.28 -19.26
N ALA A 557 -29.44 -7.84 -19.88
CA ALA A 557 -30.67 -8.25 -19.19
C ALA A 557 -30.44 -9.32 -18.11
N ASN A 558 -29.25 -9.93 -18.05
CA ASN A 558 -28.88 -10.92 -17.04
C ASN A 558 -28.09 -10.34 -15.86
N LYS A 559 -27.74 -9.04 -15.87
CA LYS A 559 -27.13 -8.36 -14.72
C LYS A 559 -28.17 -7.59 -13.95
N ASP A 560 -28.41 -8.01 -12.71
CA ASP A 560 -29.18 -7.24 -11.73
C ASP A 560 -28.62 -5.81 -11.62
N ASP A 561 -29.49 -4.81 -11.72
CA ASP A 561 -29.17 -3.43 -11.35
C ASP A 561 -28.83 -3.38 -9.85
N LYS A 562 -27.55 -3.13 -9.55
CA LYS A 562 -27.04 -3.01 -8.18
C LYS A 562 -26.30 -1.71 -8.01
N ILE A 563 -26.49 -1.13 -6.83
CA ILE A 563 -25.61 -0.09 -6.32
C ILE A 563 -24.60 -0.82 -5.45
N ILE A 564 -23.32 -0.60 -5.71
CA ILE A 564 -22.21 -1.24 -5.00
C ILE A 564 -21.34 -0.16 -4.37
N VAL A 565 -20.50 -0.55 -3.42
CA VAL A 565 -19.34 0.28 -3.04
C VAL A 565 -18.20 -0.07 -4.00
N TYR A 566 -17.59 0.92 -4.64
CA TYR A 566 -16.44 0.75 -5.53
C TYR A 566 -15.38 1.80 -5.19
N PRO A 567 -14.08 1.57 -5.42
CA PRO A 567 -13.06 2.61 -5.26
C PRO A 567 -13.44 3.92 -5.96
N CYS A 568 -13.36 5.03 -5.24
CA CYS A 568 -13.65 6.36 -5.78
C CYS A 568 -12.64 6.69 -6.88
N HIS A 569 -13.12 6.82 -8.12
CA HIS A 569 -12.24 7.09 -9.27
C HIS A 569 -12.28 8.53 -9.77
N GLY A 570 -13.20 9.38 -9.29
CA GLY A 570 -13.28 10.80 -9.66
C GLY A 570 -13.69 11.08 -11.12
N MET A 571 -13.78 10.04 -11.97
CA MET A 571 -14.18 10.13 -13.39
C MET A 571 -15.67 10.42 -13.63
N LYS A 572 -16.47 10.73 -12.59
CA LYS A 572 -17.93 10.89 -12.65
C LYS A 572 -18.60 9.61 -13.15
N GLY A 573 -19.42 9.67 -14.20
CA GLY A 573 -20.01 8.48 -14.81
C GLY A 573 -20.98 7.76 -13.88
N ASN A 574 -20.73 6.47 -13.69
CA ASN A 574 -21.43 5.56 -12.78
C ASN A 574 -21.30 5.90 -11.29
N GLN A 575 -20.36 6.78 -10.90
CA GLN A 575 -20.22 7.29 -9.53
C GLN A 575 -20.78 8.71 -9.36
N GLN A 576 -21.41 9.27 -10.40
CA GLN A 576 -21.99 10.60 -10.32
C GLN A 576 -23.43 10.53 -9.81
N TRP A 577 -23.73 11.36 -8.82
CA TRP A 577 -25.04 11.47 -8.17
C TRP A 577 -25.43 12.93 -8.02
N ILE A 578 -26.74 13.19 -8.00
CA ILE A 578 -27.32 14.50 -7.72
C ILE A 578 -28.37 14.32 -6.62
N TYR A 579 -28.13 14.96 -5.47
CA TYR A 579 -29.10 14.99 -4.38
C TYR A 579 -30.05 16.19 -4.53
N LYS A 580 -31.17 15.97 -5.23
CA LYS A 580 -32.17 17.00 -5.57
C LYS A 580 -32.87 17.57 -4.34
N GLU A 581 -33.37 18.80 -4.42
CA GLU A 581 -34.08 19.50 -3.32
C GLU A 581 -35.31 18.75 -2.80
N ASN A 582 -36.00 18.00 -3.67
CA ASN A 582 -37.13 17.14 -3.31
C ASN A 582 -36.72 15.84 -2.59
N ASN A 583 -35.45 15.71 -2.22
CA ASN A 583 -34.83 14.56 -1.55
C ASN A 583 -34.64 13.31 -2.41
N GLN A 584 -34.70 13.41 -3.74
CA GLN A 584 -34.33 12.29 -4.61
C GLN A 584 -32.82 12.22 -4.82
N LEU A 585 -32.27 10.99 -4.82
CA LEU A 585 -30.90 10.70 -5.24
C LEU A 585 -30.92 10.22 -6.69
N TYR A 586 -30.59 11.14 -7.60
CA TYR A 586 -30.68 10.97 -9.04
C TYR A 586 -29.31 10.64 -9.63
N HIS A 587 -29.28 9.67 -10.54
CA HIS A 587 -28.09 9.26 -11.27
C HIS A 587 -28.18 9.79 -12.71
N PRO A 588 -27.39 10.83 -13.07
CA PRO A 588 -27.55 11.57 -14.33
C PRO A 588 -27.23 10.75 -15.57
N VAL A 589 -26.36 9.74 -15.49
CA VAL A 589 -25.99 8.91 -16.65
C VAL A 589 -27.11 7.95 -17.05
N SER A 590 -27.85 7.39 -16.08
CA SER A 590 -28.97 6.47 -16.37
C SER A 590 -30.32 7.15 -16.46
N ASN A 591 -30.43 8.41 -16.03
CA ASN A 591 -31.70 9.10 -15.81
C ASN A 591 -32.62 8.41 -14.77
N LEU A 592 -32.07 7.61 -13.86
CA LEU A 592 -32.83 6.90 -12.83
C LEU A 592 -32.62 7.51 -11.43
N CYS A 593 -33.50 7.18 -10.51
CA CYS A 593 -33.38 7.54 -9.09
C CYS A 593 -33.21 6.29 -8.23
N MET A 594 -32.43 6.43 -7.16
CA MET A 594 -32.29 5.38 -6.14
C MET A 594 -33.58 5.25 -5.34
N THR A 595 -34.06 4.02 -5.17
CA THR A 595 -35.22 3.65 -4.37
C THR A 595 -34.92 2.42 -3.52
N ILE A 596 -35.69 2.23 -2.45
CA ILE A 596 -35.65 1.02 -1.64
C ILE A 596 -36.71 0.02 -2.14
N SER A 597 -36.38 -1.27 -2.19
CA SER A 597 -37.31 -2.33 -2.56
C SER A 597 -38.46 -2.46 -1.54
N GLU A 598 -39.57 -3.09 -1.96
CA GLU A 598 -40.74 -3.28 -1.09
C GLU A 598 -40.43 -4.10 0.17
N ASP A 599 -39.52 -5.07 0.07
CA ASP A 599 -39.04 -5.87 1.20
C ASP A 599 -38.03 -5.12 2.11
N ASN A 600 -37.69 -3.88 1.76
CA ASN A 600 -36.71 -3.01 2.43
C ASN A 600 -35.27 -3.53 2.46
N LYS A 601 -34.95 -4.63 1.78
CA LYS A 601 -33.61 -5.26 1.86
C LYS A 601 -32.65 -4.77 0.80
N HIS A 602 -33.15 -4.31 -0.34
CA HIS A 602 -32.33 -4.01 -1.51
C HIS A 602 -32.52 -2.56 -1.95
N LEU A 603 -31.45 -1.97 -2.49
CA LEU A 603 -31.53 -0.70 -3.20
C LEU A 603 -31.63 -0.96 -4.70
N ARG A 604 -32.44 -0.17 -5.39
CA ARG A 604 -32.74 -0.30 -6.81
C ARG A 604 -32.64 1.06 -7.50
N MET A 605 -32.44 1.04 -8.81
CA MET A 605 -32.53 2.22 -9.67
C MET A 605 -33.79 2.12 -10.53
N THR A 606 -34.69 3.11 -10.44
CA THR A 606 -35.96 3.10 -11.17
C THR A 606 -36.27 4.48 -11.73
N GLN A 607 -37.33 4.59 -12.54
CA GLN A 607 -37.81 5.88 -13.03
C GLN A 607 -38.13 6.80 -11.85
N CYS A 608 -37.71 8.05 -11.94
CA CYS A 608 -37.81 9.00 -10.85
C CYS A 608 -39.27 9.40 -10.56
N ASP A 609 -39.83 8.91 -9.46
CA ASP A 609 -41.11 9.36 -8.91
C ASP A 609 -40.88 10.22 -7.65
N GLY A 610 -41.13 11.53 -7.75
CA GLY A 610 -40.97 12.46 -6.63
C GLY A 610 -42.12 12.43 -5.62
N SER A 611 -43.25 11.80 -5.98
CA SER A 611 -44.41 11.64 -5.10
C SER A 611 -44.28 10.42 -4.18
N ASN A 612 -43.58 9.37 -4.64
CA ASN A 612 -43.31 8.17 -3.87
C ASN A 612 -42.26 8.41 -2.78
N GLN A 613 -42.65 8.23 -1.51
CA GLN A 613 -41.74 8.40 -0.37
C GLN A 613 -40.56 7.40 -0.37
N ARG A 614 -40.71 6.21 -0.97
CA ARG A 614 -39.63 5.23 -1.11
C ARG A 614 -38.49 5.69 -2.03
N HIS A 615 -38.75 6.66 -2.92
CA HIS A 615 -37.75 7.27 -3.80
C HIS A 615 -37.05 8.49 -3.18
N ARG A 616 -37.42 8.86 -1.94
CA ARG A 616 -36.94 10.06 -1.26
C ARG A 616 -36.10 9.69 -0.04
N TRP A 617 -34.98 10.37 0.11
CA TRP A 617 -33.96 10.10 1.10
C TRP A 617 -33.67 11.35 1.93
N SER A 618 -33.91 11.28 3.23
CA SER A 618 -33.48 12.30 4.17
C SER A 618 -31.99 12.11 4.46
N TRP A 619 -31.20 13.11 4.09
CA TRP A 619 -29.76 13.15 4.33
C TRP A 619 -29.40 14.57 4.76
N LYS A 620 -28.64 14.72 5.84
CA LYS A 620 -28.40 16.05 6.42
C LYS A 620 -27.54 16.86 5.46
N ARG A 621 -28.10 17.91 4.85
CA ARG A 621 -27.42 18.90 3.99
C ARG A 621 -26.55 19.85 4.82
N LYS A 622 -25.57 19.28 5.52
CA LYS A 622 -24.60 20.01 6.31
C LYS A 622 -23.22 19.38 6.08
N PRO A 623 -22.15 20.18 6.09
CA PRO A 623 -20.81 19.64 6.14
C PRO A 623 -20.57 18.82 7.40
N LEU A 624 -19.59 17.91 7.34
CA LEU A 624 -19.08 17.24 8.53
C LEU A 624 -18.44 18.32 9.43
N THR A 625 -19.06 18.58 10.58
CA THR A 625 -18.53 19.51 11.59
C THR A 625 -17.84 18.73 12.70
N GLU A 626 -16.91 19.36 13.41
CA GLU A 626 -16.06 18.75 14.46
C GLU A 626 -16.83 18.03 15.58
N THR A 627 -18.11 18.34 15.77
CA THR A 627 -18.99 17.70 16.76
C THR A 627 -19.71 16.46 16.25
N THR A 628 -19.56 16.11 14.98
CA THR A 628 -20.24 14.95 14.39
C THR A 628 -19.39 13.71 14.69
N LYS A 629 -19.77 12.95 15.71
CA LYS A 629 -19.20 11.61 15.91
C LYS A 629 -19.54 10.77 14.66
N ILE A 630 -18.50 10.31 13.96
CA ILE A 630 -18.58 9.35 12.84
C ILE A 630 -18.95 7.97 13.38
#